data_AF-A0A2Z2N585-F1
#
_entry.id   AF-A0A2Z2N585-F1
#
_cell.length_a   1.000
_cell.length_b   1.000
_cell.length_c   1.000
_cell.angle_alpha   90.00
_cell.angle_beta   90.00
_cell.angle_gamma   90.00
#
_symmetry.space_group_name_H-M   'P 1'
#
loop_
_entity.id
_entity.type
_entity.pdbx_description
1 polymer ?
#
loop_
_entity_poly.entity_id
_entity_poly.type
_entity_poly.pdbx_seq_one_letter_code
_entity_poly.pdbx_strand_id
1 'polypeptide(L)'
;MAKESILVAGIGVLLFTALMAMYRVIAGPTLADRIVGLNTVTTKVVGIIAILAVLWREWYLIDAAIVLLMVNSVSGLILAKYMERRGKNA
;
A
#
# COMPACT_ATOMS: atom_id res chain seq x y z
N MET A 1 -11.94 24.30 7.02
CA MET A 1 -12.34 23.60 8.25
C MET A 1 -12.96 22.23 7.98
N ALA A 2 -14.26 22.07 7.67
CA ALA A 2 -14.89 20.74 7.57
C ALA A 2 -14.22 19.79 6.54
N LYS A 3 -13.80 20.32 5.38
CA LYS A 3 -13.09 19.53 4.35
C LYS A 3 -11.72 19.03 4.82
N GLU A 4 -10.97 19.86 5.54
CA GLU A 4 -9.65 19.49 6.08
C GLU A 4 -9.79 18.46 7.20
N SER A 5 -10.80 18.59 8.06
CA SER A 5 -11.09 17.60 9.10
C SER A 5 -11.40 16.22 8.53
N ILE A 6 -12.13 16.14 7.40
CA ILE A 6 -12.41 14.87 6.72
C ILE A 6 -11.12 14.24 6.17
N LEU A 7 -10.24 15.03 5.57
CA LEU A 7 -8.96 14.53 5.06
C LEU A 7 -8.06 13.99 6.17
N VAL A 8 -7.99 14.71 7.29
CA VAL A 8 -7.22 14.27 8.47
C VAL A 8 -7.81 13.00 9.08
N ALA A 9 -9.14 12.90 9.20
CA ALA A 9 -9.80 11.68 9.63
C ALA A 9 -9.52 10.50 8.68
N GLY A 10 -9.51 10.77 7.37
CA GLY A 10 -9.13 9.80 6.34
C GLY A 10 -7.73 9.23 6.53
N ILE A 11 -6.74 10.08 6.85
CA ILE A 11 -5.38 9.64 7.20
C ILE A 11 -5.41 8.71 8.42
N GLY A 12 -6.18 9.05 9.45
CA GLY A 12 -6.34 8.20 10.64
C GLY A 12 -6.86 6.80 10.32
N VAL A 13 -7.89 6.71 9.46
CA VAL A 13 -8.44 5.42 9.00
C VAL A 13 -7.42 4.63 8.16
N LEU A 14 -6.69 5.31 7.28
CA LEU A 14 -5.65 4.66 6.46
C LEU A 14 -4.51 4.12 7.33
N LEU A 15 -4.08 4.86 8.35
CA LEU A 15 -3.06 4.41 9.31
C LEU A 15 -3.55 3.20 10.10
N PHE A 16 -4.77 3.26 10.64
CA PHE A 16 -5.35 2.15 11.38
C PHE A 16 -5.43 0.87 10.54
N THR A 17 -5.94 0.98 9.31
CA THR A 17 -6.02 -0.16 8.39
C THR A 17 -4.64 -0.64 7.90
N ALA A 18 -3.66 0.25 7.78
CA ALA A 18 -2.27 -0.12 7.47
C ALA A 18 -1.64 -0.95 8.59
N LEU A 19 -1.89 -0.61 9.87
CA LEU A 19 -1.43 -1.39 11.01
C LEU A 19 -2.05 -2.80 11.02
N MET A 20 -3.36 -2.90 10.73
CA MET A 20 -4.01 -4.21 10.58
C MET A 20 -3.42 -5.03 9.42
N ALA A 21 -3.12 -4.38 8.29
CA ALA A 21 -2.46 -5.06 7.17
C ALA A 21 -1.03 -5.50 7.52
N MET A 22 -0.32 -4.72 8.34
CA MET A 22 1.02 -5.07 8.81
C MET A 22 1.02 -6.31 9.71
N TYR A 23 -0.04 -6.52 10.51
CA TYR A 23 -0.23 -7.79 11.21
C TYR A 23 -0.26 -8.99 10.25
N ARG A 24 -0.94 -8.88 9.10
CA ARG A 24 -0.97 -9.94 8.07
C ARG A 24 0.40 -10.19 7.44
N VAL A 25 1.24 -9.17 7.31
CA VAL A 25 2.62 -9.32 6.79
C VAL A 25 3.47 -10.18 7.72
N ILE A 26 3.33 -9.99 9.03
CA ILE A 26 4.14 -10.68 10.04
C ILE A 26 3.58 -12.07 10.33
N ALA A 27 2.27 -12.17 10.57
CA ALA A 27 1.59 -13.39 11.02
C ALA A 27 0.93 -14.20 9.87
N GLY A 28 1.14 -13.81 8.60
CA GLY A 28 0.57 -14.50 7.46
C GLY A 28 1.05 -15.96 7.35
N PRO A 29 0.15 -16.95 7.17
CA PRO A 29 0.51 -18.37 7.15
C PRO A 29 1.23 -18.77 5.86
N THR A 30 0.85 -18.20 4.72
CA THR A 30 1.49 -18.45 3.43
C THR A 30 2.36 -17.28 3.00
N LEU A 31 3.36 -17.54 2.14
CA LEU A 31 4.13 -16.46 1.51
C LEU A 31 3.23 -15.52 0.71
N ALA A 32 2.20 -16.06 0.05
CA ALA A 32 1.23 -15.26 -0.70
C ALA A 32 0.49 -14.28 0.21
N ASP A 33 0.06 -14.72 1.40
CA ASP A 33 -0.63 -13.85 2.37
C ASP A 33 0.23 -12.68 2.83
N ARG A 34 1.52 -12.93 3.04
CA ARG A 34 2.48 -11.89 3.46
C ARG A 34 2.71 -10.89 2.34
N ILE A 35 2.85 -11.35 1.09
CA ILE A 35 3.06 -10.49 -0.08
C ILE A 35 1.83 -9.62 -0.35
N VAL A 36 0.62 -10.18 -0.28
CA VAL A 36 -0.63 -9.42 -0.42
C VAL A 36 -0.79 -8.42 0.72
N GLY A 37 -0.43 -8.81 1.96
CA GLY A 37 -0.36 -7.90 3.10
C GLY A 37 0.57 -6.71 2.83
N LEU A 38 1.77 -6.97 2.33
CA LEU A 38 2.76 -5.93 2.02
C LEU A 38 2.25 -4.97 0.95
N ASN A 39 1.68 -5.52 -0.12
CA ASN A 39 1.09 -4.72 -1.20
C ASN A 39 -0.04 -3.81 -0.67
N THR A 40 -0.85 -4.34 0.24
CA THR A 40 -1.96 -3.58 0.85
C THR A 40 -1.45 -2.43 1.72
N VAL A 41 -0.40 -2.66 2.52
CA VAL A 41 0.25 -1.59 3.32
C VAL A 41 0.74 -0.47 2.41
N THR A 42 1.46 -0.80 1.33
CA THR A 42 1.97 0.20 0.39
C THR A 42 0.85 1.02 -0.24
N THR A 43 -0.28 0.40 -0.63
CA THR A 43 -1.44 1.15 -1.15
C THR A 43 -2.02 2.13 -0.13
N LYS A 44 -2.01 1.80 1.17
CA LYS A 44 -2.43 2.75 2.22
C LYS A 44 -1.47 3.93 2.33
N VAL A 45 -0.15 3.66 2.27
CA VAL A 45 0.89 4.71 2.27
C VAL A 45 0.71 5.65 1.08
N VAL A 46 0.49 5.12 -0.13
CA VAL A 46 0.19 5.92 -1.33
C VAL A 46 -1.03 6.81 -1.12
N GLY A 47 -2.11 6.27 -0.54
CA GLY A 47 -3.31 7.06 -0.22
C GLY A 47 -3.04 8.18 0.79
N ILE A 48 -2.19 7.94 1.79
CA ILE A 48 -1.78 8.96 2.76
C ILE A 48 -0.97 10.06 2.04
N ILE A 49 -0.01 9.71 1.19
CA ILE A 49 0.77 10.68 0.41
C ILE A 49 -0.14 11.53 -0.47
N ALA A 50 -1.13 10.92 -1.13
CA ALA A 50 -2.09 11.65 -1.95
C ALA A 50 -2.93 12.66 -1.15
N ILE A 51 -3.35 12.31 0.05
CA ILE A 51 -4.05 13.25 0.94
C ILE A 51 -3.11 14.37 1.40
N LEU A 52 -1.86 14.05 1.75
CA LEU A 52 -0.85 15.04 2.14
C LEU A 52 -0.54 16.03 1.02
N ALA A 53 -0.49 15.57 -0.24
CA ALA A 53 -0.32 16.44 -1.40
C ALA A 53 -1.38 17.54 -1.46
N VAL A 54 -2.65 17.19 -1.17
CA VAL A 54 -3.76 18.13 -1.14
C VAL A 54 -3.68 19.07 0.08
N LEU A 55 -3.32 18.53 1.26
CA LEU A 55 -3.25 19.32 2.50
C LEU A 55 -2.11 20.35 2.48
N TRP A 56 -0.94 19.97 1.98
CA TRP A 56 0.23 20.85 1.89
C TRP A 56 0.28 21.67 0.61
N ARG A 57 -0.62 21.42 -0.35
CA ARG A 57 -0.64 22.03 -1.69
C ARG A 57 0.63 21.75 -2.50
N GLU A 58 1.24 20.60 -2.24
CA GLU A 58 2.49 20.16 -2.85
C GLU A 58 2.22 19.01 -3.82
N TRP A 59 1.92 19.35 -5.08
CA TRP A 59 1.52 18.37 -6.09
C TRP A 59 2.64 17.40 -6.49
N TYR A 60 3.91 17.75 -6.28
CA TYR A 60 5.04 16.85 -6.56
C TYR A 60 4.98 15.54 -5.74
N LEU A 61 4.25 15.54 -4.61
CA LEU A 61 4.01 14.34 -3.82
C LEU A 61 3.17 13.30 -4.57
N ILE A 62 2.31 13.73 -5.49
CA ILE A 62 1.54 12.82 -6.36
C ILE A 62 2.46 12.07 -7.32
N ASP A 63 3.48 12.74 -7.87
CA ASP A 63 4.45 12.10 -8.77
C ASP A 63 5.19 10.98 -8.03
N ALA A 64 5.63 11.24 -6.79
CA ALA A 64 6.26 10.24 -5.93
C ALA A 64 5.29 9.09 -5.58
N ALA A 65 4.02 9.40 -5.29
CA ALA A 65 3.00 8.40 -4.97
C ALA A 65 2.72 7.46 -6.15
N ILE A 66 2.67 7.99 -7.38
CA ILE A 66 2.46 7.22 -8.61
C ILE A 66 3.65 6.28 -8.84
N VAL A 67 4.89 6.78 -8.73
CA VAL A 67 6.10 5.95 -8.88
C VAL A 67 6.10 4.82 -7.85
N LEU A 68 5.80 5.12 -6.58
CA LEU A 68 5.71 4.11 -5.53
C LEU A 68 4.66 3.04 -5.84
N LEU A 69 3.48 3.46 -6.33
CA LEU A 69 2.40 2.56 -6.73
C LEU A 69 2.81 1.63 -7.88
N MET A 70 3.48 2.18 -8.90
CA MET A 70 3.96 1.42 -10.06
C MET A 70 4.97 0.37 -9.65
N VAL A 71 6.01 0.76 -8.90
CA VAL A 71 7.09 -0.15 -8.48
C VAL A 71 6.51 -1.28 -7.63
N ASN A 72 5.71 -0.96 -6.62
CA ASN A 72 5.12 -1.93 -5.72
C ASN A 72 4.16 -2.91 -6.43
N SER A 73 3.36 -2.43 -7.38
CA SER A 73 2.46 -3.30 -8.16
C SER A 73 3.24 -4.29 -9.04
N VAL A 74 4.32 -3.83 -9.68
CA VAL A 74 5.17 -4.69 -10.51
C VAL A 74 5.88 -5.74 -9.65
N SER A 75 6.41 -5.37 -8.48
CA SER A 75 7.03 -6.32 -7.54
C SER A 75 6.06 -7.43 -7.12
N GLY A 76 4.81 -7.09 -6.84
CA GLY A 76 3.76 -8.07 -6.52
C GLY A 76 3.50 -9.06 -7.66
N LEU A 77 3.41 -8.58 -8.90
CA LEU A 77 3.22 -9.42 -10.09
C LEU A 77 4.40 -10.36 -10.34
N ILE A 78 5.63 -9.88 -10.17
CA ILE A 78 6.85 -10.69 -10.32
C ILE A 78 6.83 -11.84 -9.32
N LEU A 79 6.52 -11.54 -8.05
CA LEU A 79 6.44 -12.56 -7.01
C LEU A 79 5.33 -13.56 -7.27
N ALA A 80 4.15 -13.12 -7.70
CA ALA A 80 3.05 -14.00 -8.07
C ALA A 80 3.44 -14.98 -9.18
N LYS A 81 4.10 -14.47 -10.24
CA LYS A 81 4.57 -15.29 -11.37
C LYS A 81 5.68 -16.26 -10.97
N TYR A 82 6.56 -15.85 -10.05
CA TYR A 82 7.58 -16.72 -9.48
C TYR A 82 6.95 -17.89 -8.69
N MET A 83 5.95 -17.61 -7.86
CA MET A 83 5.23 -18.63 -7.10
C MET A 83 4.46 -19.61 -8.01
N GLU A 84 3.81 -19.09 -9.06
CA GLU A 84 3.12 -19.92 -10.06
C GLU A 84 4.08 -20.91 -10.75
N ARG A 85 5.26 -20.43 -11.19
CA ARG A 85 6.27 -21.28 -11.83
C ARG A 85 6.82 -22.34 -10.89
N ARG A 86 7.06 -22.00 -9.62
CA ARG A 86 7.56 -22.96 -8.63
C ARG A 86 6.52 -24.05 -8.33
N GLY A 87 5.23 -23.72 -8.31
CA GLY A 87 4.15 -24.70 -8.15
C GLY A 87 3.94 -25.62 -9.36
N LYS A 88 4.36 -25.22 -10.56
CA LYS A 88 4.33 -26.06 -11.77
C LYS A 88 5.52 -27.03 -11.89
N ASN A 89 6.60 -26.77 -11.14
CA ASN A 89 7.85 -27.54 -11.18
C ASN A 89 8.03 -28.48 -9.96
N ALA A 90 7.02 -28.57 -9.09
CA ALA A 90 6.96 -29.45 -7.92
C ALA A 90 5.84 -30.48 -8.14
#